data_AF-A0A0V1MTT4-F1
#
_entry.id   AF-A0A0V1MTT4-F1
#
_cell.length_a   1.000
_cell.length_b   1.000
_cell.length_c   1.000
_cell.angle_alpha   90.00
_cell.angle_beta   90.00
_cell.angle_gamma   90.00
#
_symmetry.space_group_name_H-M   'P 1'
#
loop_
_entity.id
_entity.type
_entity.pdbx_description
1 polymer ?
#
loop_
_entity_poly.entity_id
_entity_poly.type
_entity_poly.pdbx_seq_one_letter_code
_entity_poly.pdbx_strand_id
1 'polypeptide(L)'
;MLRLIVHETTEQSPFRVIFGEEPRIGLESYVLPKSLVDAAKTEEEIEEFLTSQEANDEESLNRDGKNYEENESNIMKHFPETFIKARKEAAAGQSRAAAKMTRRSIKMLKPLHIGQNCTLRVGDVNRGPADPKNVLVVVMAECEGLYTVGYREGKLAYNFTATDLQVISEKLPSIDEVPDDEIPLRTAVTKARGGQGYVKSMCLSGCSSGRCSCSRKRVLCNSRCHPEKSYKNI
;
A
#
# COMPACT_ATOMS: atom_id res chain seq x y z
N MET A 1 -10.11 11.50 36.23
CA MET A 1 -9.91 12.32 35.02
C MET A 1 -9.54 11.37 33.88
N LEU A 2 -10.51 11.00 33.04
CA LEU A 2 -10.28 10.11 31.89
C LEU A 2 -9.50 10.86 30.83
N ARG A 3 -8.29 10.39 30.50
CA ARG A 3 -7.46 10.98 29.45
C ARG A 3 -8.02 10.52 28.10
N LEU A 4 -8.80 11.37 27.45
CA LEU A 4 -9.32 11.12 26.10
C LEU A 4 -8.13 11.03 25.13
N ILE A 5 -7.88 9.83 24.60
CA ILE A 5 -6.88 9.62 23.56
C ILE A 5 -7.42 10.26 22.28
N VAL A 6 -6.79 11.35 21.87
CA VAL A 6 -7.08 12.04 20.61
C VAL A 6 -6.10 11.58 19.55
N HIS A 7 -6.59 11.43 18.32
CA HIS A 7 -5.76 11.06 17.19
C HIS A 7 -4.96 12.28 16.72
N GLU A 8 -3.64 12.15 16.63
CA GLU A 8 -2.72 13.28 16.37
C GLU A 8 -3.03 14.05 15.07
N THR A 9 -3.60 13.38 14.07
CA THR A 9 -3.92 14.01 12.76
C THR A 9 -5.24 14.78 12.76
N THR A 10 -6.21 14.33 13.54
CA THR A 10 -7.58 14.89 13.54
C THR A 10 -7.86 15.70 14.80
N GLU A 11 -6.99 15.61 15.81
CA GLU A 11 -7.15 16.19 17.16
C GLU A 11 -8.49 15.83 17.83
N GLN A 12 -9.13 14.76 17.34
CA GLN A 12 -10.43 14.27 17.81
C GLN A 12 -10.30 12.83 18.30
N SER A 13 -11.18 12.43 19.20
CA SER A 13 -11.24 11.05 19.66
C SER A 13 -11.77 10.14 18.54
N PRO A 14 -11.33 8.86 18.49
CA PRO A 14 -11.88 7.90 17.53
C PRO A 14 -13.41 7.82 17.57
N PHE A 15 -13.99 7.89 18.77
CA PHE A 15 -15.43 7.91 18.97
C PHE A 15 -16.09 9.13 18.32
N ARG A 16 -15.57 10.33 18.55
CA ARG A 16 -16.12 11.56 17.95
C ARG A 16 -16.00 11.58 16.42
N VAL A 17 -14.96 10.99 15.87
CA VAL A 17 -14.81 10.84 14.41
C VAL A 17 -15.85 9.85 13.84
N ILE A 18 -16.17 8.79 14.58
CA ILE A 18 -17.10 7.74 14.14
C ILE A 18 -18.56 8.14 14.38
N PHE A 19 -18.87 8.90 15.43
CA PHE A 19 -20.26 9.16 15.86
C PHE A 19 -20.64 10.64 15.83
N GLY A 20 -19.71 11.55 15.59
CA GLY A 20 -19.97 13.00 15.53
C GLY A 20 -20.14 13.68 16.89
N GLU A 21 -20.25 12.91 17.97
CA GLU A 21 -20.44 13.36 19.34
C GLU A 21 -19.35 12.77 20.24
N GLU A 22 -19.10 13.42 21.39
CA GLU A 22 -18.23 12.83 22.40
C GLU A 22 -18.91 11.60 23.03
N PRO A 23 -18.13 10.58 23.43
CA PRO A 23 -18.69 9.42 24.11
C PRO A 23 -19.39 9.90 25.38
N ARG A 24 -20.68 9.60 25.49
CA ARG A 24 -21.46 9.81 26.72
C ARG A 24 -20.93 8.83 27.77
N ILE A 25 -20.71 9.31 28.99
CA ILE A 25 -20.08 8.53 30.07
C ILE A 25 -21.13 8.34 31.18
N GLY A 26 -21.24 7.13 31.74
CA GLY A 26 -22.18 6.83 32.82
C GLY A 26 -23.58 6.48 32.31
N LEU A 27 -24.61 6.64 33.16
CA LEU A 27 -26.00 6.28 32.84
C LEU A 27 -26.58 7.08 31.65
N GLU A 28 -25.99 8.23 31.33
CA GLU A 28 -26.33 9.04 30.14
C GLU A 28 -25.95 8.37 28.81
N SER A 29 -25.14 7.30 28.84
CA SER A 29 -24.79 6.50 27.66
C SER A 29 -25.85 5.46 27.28
N TYR A 30 -26.72 5.10 28.22
CA TYR A 30 -27.82 4.17 27.96
C TYR A 30 -29.04 4.97 27.49
N VAL A 31 -29.52 4.67 26.28
CA VAL A 31 -30.87 5.08 25.87
C VAL A 31 -31.83 4.14 26.60
N LEU A 32 -32.04 4.38 27.90
CA LEU A 32 -33.04 3.67 28.66
C LEU A 32 -34.41 3.96 28.04
N PRO A 33 -35.21 2.94 27.69
CA PRO A 33 -36.56 3.15 27.21
C PRO A 33 -37.32 4.02 28.20
N LYS A 34 -38.05 5.03 27.70
CA LYS A 34 -38.82 5.93 28.57
C LYS A 34 -39.78 5.17 29.48
N SER A 35 -40.34 4.05 29.00
CA SER A 35 -41.16 3.15 29.79
C SER A 35 -40.45 2.57 31.03
N LEU A 36 -39.16 2.25 30.93
CA LEU A 36 -38.35 1.73 32.03
C LEU A 36 -38.00 2.84 33.03
N VAL A 37 -37.72 4.04 32.53
CA VAL A 37 -37.45 5.23 33.37
C VAL A 37 -38.73 5.69 34.08
N ASP A 38 -39.88 5.57 33.41
CA ASP A 38 -41.19 5.94 33.96
C ASP A 38 -41.71 4.93 34.97
N ALA A 39 -41.40 3.63 34.81
CA ALA A 39 -41.79 2.55 35.73
C ALA A 39 -40.87 2.43 36.96
N ALA A 40 -39.69 3.08 36.95
CA ALA A 40 -38.75 3.07 38.06
C ALA A 40 -39.01 4.17 39.11
N LYS A 41 -40.23 4.75 39.15
CA LYS A 41 -40.56 5.87 40.05
C LYS A 41 -40.84 5.42 41.47
N THR A 42 -41.37 4.21 41.69
CA THR A 42 -41.51 3.59 43.01
C THR A 42 -41.19 2.09 42.97
N GLU A 43 -40.85 1.50 44.12
CA GLU A 43 -40.49 0.08 44.23
C GLU A 43 -41.67 -0.83 43.86
N GLU A 44 -42.91 -0.42 44.15
CA GLU A 44 -44.11 -1.20 43.80
C GLU A 44 -44.36 -1.23 42.28
N GLU A 45 -44.11 -0.12 41.57
CA GLU A 45 -44.29 -0.03 40.11
C GLU A 45 -43.27 -0.90 39.35
N ILE A 46 -42.09 -1.13 39.93
CA ILE A 46 -41.06 -2.01 39.37
C ILE A 46 -41.47 -3.48 39.52
N GLU A 47 -41.97 -3.88 40.69
CA GLU A 47 -42.44 -5.25 40.92
C GLU A 47 -43.64 -5.61 40.03
N GLU A 48 -44.58 -4.68 39.84
CA GLU A 48 -45.73 -4.86 38.95
C GLU A 48 -45.31 -5.01 37.48
N PHE A 49 -44.33 -4.22 37.03
CA PHE A 49 -43.82 -4.31 35.66
C PHE A 49 -43.12 -5.66 35.40
N LEU A 50 -42.29 -6.14 36.33
CA LEU A 50 -41.58 -7.42 36.18
C LEU A 50 -42.55 -8.60 36.19
N THR A 51 -43.53 -8.60 37.09
CA THR A 51 -44.56 -9.66 37.16
C THR A 51 -45.48 -9.70 35.94
N SER A 52 -45.74 -8.55 35.31
CA SER A 52 -46.51 -8.48 34.06
C SER A 52 -45.77 -9.07 32.83
N GLN A 53 -44.43 -9.16 32.91
CA GLN A 53 -43.59 -9.71 31.83
C GLN A 53 -43.42 -11.23 31.94
N GLU A 54 -43.30 -11.78 33.16
CA GLU A 54 -43.19 -13.22 33.41
C GLU A 54 -44.44 -14.03 32.98
N ALA A 55 -45.59 -13.37 32.81
CA ALA A 55 -46.83 -14.01 32.36
C ALA A 55 -46.90 -14.29 30.84
N ASN A 56 -45.94 -13.82 30.04
CA ASN A 56 -45.99 -13.93 28.57
C ASN A 56 -44.94 -14.89 27.96
N ASP A 57 -44.10 -15.54 28.77
CA ASP A 57 -42.92 -16.26 28.26
C ASP A 57 -43.10 -17.78 28.04
N GLU A 58 -44.31 -18.34 28.21
CA GLU A 58 -44.56 -19.78 28.00
C GLU A 58 -45.27 -20.14 26.68
N GLU A 59 -45.19 -19.29 25.64
CA GLU A 59 -45.54 -19.73 24.28
C GLU A 59 -44.85 -18.92 23.19
N SER A 60 -43.63 -19.30 22.79
CA SER A 60 -43.22 -19.28 21.37
C SER A 60 -41.76 -19.73 21.18
N LEU A 61 -41.48 -20.99 21.49
CA LEU A 61 -40.40 -21.68 20.79
C LEU A 61 -40.87 -22.01 19.37
N ASN A 62 -40.33 -21.24 18.41
CA ASN A 62 -40.23 -21.47 16.97
C ASN A 62 -41.41 -21.05 16.08
N ARG A 63 -41.22 -19.97 15.31
CA ARG A 63 -41.44 -20.00 13.85
C ARG A 63 -40.74 -18.87 13.09
N ASP A 64 -39.86 -19.33 12.21
CA ASP A 64 -39.49 -18.80 10.89
C ASP A 64 -38.89 -17.40 10.76
N GLY A 65 -37.64 -17.43 10.28
CA GLY A 65 -36.87 -16.26 9.88
C GLY A 65 -37.63 -15.43 8.87
N LYS A 66 -37.89 -14.17 9.25
CA LYS A 66 -38.20 -13.11 8.32
C LYS A 66 -37.02 -12.17 8.26
N ASN A 67 -36.57 -12.04 7.02
CA ASN A 67 -35.47 -11.26 6.49
C ASN A 67 -35.31 -9.89 7.18
N TYR A 68 -34.17 -9.68 7.81
CA TYR A 68 -33.71 -8.46 8.44
C TYR A 68 -33.03 -7.54 7.41
N GLU A 69 -33.75 -7.14 6.36
CA GLU A 69 -33.20 -6.26 5.32
C GLU A 69 -33.86 -4.88 5.23
N GLU A 70 -35.00 -4.62 5.87
CA GLU A 70 -35.69 -3.31 5.71
C GLU A 70 -35.47 -2.28 6.84
N ASN A 71 -34.75 -2.65 7.91
CA ASN A 71 -34.46 -1.75 9.02
C ASN A 71 -33.26 -0.81 8.73
N GLU A 72 -32.25 -1.25 7.98
CA GLU A 72 -31.01 -0.47 7.80
C GLU A 72 -31.24 0.88 7.09
N SER A 73 -32.35 1.02 6.35
CA SER A 73 -32.64 2.22 5.59
C SER A 73 -33.23 3.38 6.41
N ASN A 74 -33.68 3.17 7.65
CA ASN A 74 -34.25 4.24 8.48
C ASN A 74 -33.33 4.70 9.62
N ILE A 75 -32.36 3.88 10.06
CA ILE A 75 -31.35 4.31 11.05
C ILE A 75 -30.33 5.28 10.43
N MET A 76 -30.14 5.23 9.10
CA MET A 76 -29.07 5.96 8.42
C MET A 76 -29.49 7.31 7.80
N LYS A 77 -30.74 7.75 7.98
CA LYS A 77 -31.29 8.94 7.30
C LYS A 77 -31.16 10.25 8.07
N HIS A 78 -30.89 10.19 9.37
CA HIS A 78 -30.71 11.39 10.18
C HIS A 78 -29.32 11.39 10.82
N PHE A 79 -28.27 11.52 10.01
CA PHE A 79 -26.99 11.94 10.55
C PHE A 79 -27.17 13.35 11.11
N PRO A 80 -26.95 13.58 12.40
CA PRO A 80 -27.00 14.93 12.95
C PRO A 80 -25.91 15.77 12.27
N GLU A 81 -26.17 17.07 12.07
CA GLU A 81 -25.22 17.99 11.41
C GLU A 81 -23.81 17.94 12.04
N THR A 82 -23.76 17.61 13.33
CA THR A 82 -22.54 17.37 14.12
C THR A 82 -21.67 16.27 13.54
N PHE A 83 -22.25 15.17 13.05
CA PHE A 83 -21.53 14.06 12.42
C PHE A 83 -20.91 14.47 11.08
N ILE A 84 -21.69 15.13 10.23
CA ILE A 84 -21.20 15.60 8.93
C ILE A 84 -20.09 16.63 9.12
N LYS A 85 -20.21 17.51 10.12
CA LYS A 85 -19.18 18.48 10.49
C LYS A 85 -17.91 17.79 10.99
N ALA A 86 -18.01 16.84 11.92
CA ALA A 86 -16.87 16.11 12.46
C ALA A 86 -16.11 15.37 11.36
N ARG A 87 -16.80 14.72 10.43
CA ARG A 87 -16.17 14.06 9.28
C ARG A 87 -15.47 15.03 8.34
N LYS A 88 -16.08 16.17 8.04
CA LYS A 88 -15.44 17.22 7.21
C LYS A 88 -14.17 17.77 7.86
N GLU A 89 -14.22 18.01 9.18
CA GLU A 89 -13.05 18.45 9.95
C GLU A 89 -11.93 17.39 9.96
N ALA A 90 -12.28 16.12 10.18
CA ALA A 90 -11.33 15.02 10.12
C ALA A 90 -10.68 14.87 8.74
N ALA A 91 -11.47 14.97 7.66
CA ALA A 91 -10.97 14.93 6.29
C ALA A 91 -10.03 16.12 5.98
N ALA A 92 -10.37 17.31 6.48
CA ALA A 92 -9.51 18.48 6.38
C ALA A 92 -8.19 18.29 7.17
N GLY A 93 -8.24 17.69 8.35
CA GLY A 93 -7.07 17.33 9.16
C GLY A 93 -6.15 16.35 8.45
N GLN A 94 -6.70 15.27 7.88
CA GLN A 94 -5.95 14.32 7.06
C GLN A 94 -5.29 15.00 5.84
N SER A 95 -6.02 15.86 5.14
CA SER A 95 -5.50 16.61 4.00
C SER A 95 -4.34 17.52 4.40
N ARG A 96 -4.44 18.21 5.56
CA ARG A 96 -3.36 19.04 6.11
C ARG A 96 -2.14 18.21 6.49
N ALA A 97 -2.34 17.05 7.12
CA ALA A 97 -1.25 16.15 7.49
C ALA A 97 -0.54 15.58 6.25
N ALA A 98 -1.30 15.16 5.23
CA ALA A 98 -0.74 14.74 3.95
C ALA A 98 0.10 15.86 3.31
N ALA A 99 -0.44 17.09 3.24
CA ALA A 99 0.31 18.24 2.72
C ALA A 99 1.58 18.54 3.53
N LYS A 100 1.54 18.40 4.87
CA LYS A 100 2.71 18.56 5.74
C LYS A 100 3.77 17.49 5.47
N MET A 101 3.36 16.24 5.23
CA MET A 101 4.26 15.16 4.84
C MET A 101 4.91 15.43 3.48
N THR A 102 4.11 15.81 2.47
CA THR A 102 4.61 16.15 1.13
C THR A 102 5.60 17.31 1.15
N ARG A 103 5.33 18.37 1.93
CA ARG A 103 6.28 19.48 2.10
C ARG A 103 7.60 19.02 2.73
N ARG A 104 7.56 18.11 3.70
CA ARG A 104 8.76 17.56 4.33
C ARG A 104 9.54 16.67 3.36
N SER A 105 8.89 15.82 2.59
CA SER A 105 9.55 14.95 1.61
C SER A 105 10.20 15.77 0.49
N ILE A 106 9.49 16.74 -0.11
CA ILE A 106 10.04 17.63 -1.14
C ILE A 106 11.28 18.36 -0.63
N LYS A 107 11.28 18.82 0.63
CA LYS A 107 12.45 19.51 1.21
C LYS A 107 13.67 18.60 1.34
N MET A 108 13.48 17.30 1.58
CA MET A 108 14.57 16.34 1.77
C MET A 108 15.10 15.76 0.45
N LEU A 109 14.26 15.68 -0.56
CA LEU A 109 14.62 15.10 -1.86
C LEU A 109 15.22 16.16 -2.77
N LYS A 110 16.33 15.81 -3.42
CA LYS A 110 16.88 16.64 -4.49
C LYS A 110 16.06 16.39 -5.75
N PRO A 111 15.45 17.42 -6.36
CA PRO A 111 14.73 17.26 -7.61
C PRO A 111 15.71 16.84 -8.72
N LEU A 112 15.22 15.97 -9.61
CA LEU A 112 15.97 15.53 -10.78
C LEU A 112 15.49 16.33 -11.99
N HIS A 113 16.40 16.66 -12.90
CA HIS A 113 16.07 17.34 -14.14
C HIS A 113 15.85 16.34 -15.27
N ILE A 114 14.92 16.66 -16.16
CA ILE A 114 14.70 15.92 -17.40
C ILE A 114 16.02 15.88 -18.20
N GLY A 115 16.38 14.71 -18.70
CA GLY A 115 17.63 14.44 -19.40
C GLY A 115 18.80 14.09 -18.50
N GLN A 116 18.61 14.04 -17.18
CA GLN A 116 19.67 13.58 -16.28
C GLN A 116 19.88 12.08 -16.39
N ASN A 117 21.15 11.71 -16.37
CA ASN A 117 21.61 10.33 -16.34
C ASN A 117 21.61 9.84 -14.91
N CYS A 118 20.96 8.71 -14.68
CA CYS A 118 20.77 8.13 -13.36
C CYS A 118 21.06 6.63 -13.38
N THR A 119 21.44 6.08 -12.23
CA THR A 119 21.24 4.66 -11.97
C THR A 119 19.95 4.44 -11.22
N LEU A 120 19.18 3.46 -11.68
CA LEU A 120 18.06 2.87 -10.96
C LEU A 120 18.52 1.65 -10.18
N ARG A 121 18.30 1.66 -8.86
CA ARG A 121 18.54 0.50 -7.99
C ARG A 121 17.42 -0.54 -8.16
N VAL A 122 17.79 -1.78 -8.42
CA VAL A 122 16.82 -2.87 -8.70
C VAL A 122 16.80 -3.88 -7.57
N GLY A 123 15.61 -4.04 -6.96
CA GLY A 123 15.36 -5.02 -5.91
C GLY A 123 15.48 -6.47 -6.38
N ASP A 124 15.77 -7.38 -5.45
CA ASP A 124 16.07 -8.79 -5.79
C ASP A 124 14.91 -9.52 -6.48
N VAL A 125 13.65 -9.16 -6.19
CA VAL A 125 12.46 -9.73 -6.85
C VAL A 125 12.47 -9.52 -8.37
N ASN A 126 13.01 -8.38 -8.81
CA ASN A 126 13.06 -7.97 -10.20
C ASN A 126 14.38 -8.36 -10.87
N ARG A 127 15.29 -9.03 -10.14
CA ARG A 127 16.66 -9.30 -10.58
C ARG A 127 16.92 -10.80 -10.60
N GLY A 128 17.29 -11.34 -11.76
CA GLY A 128 17.86 -12.68 -11.85
C GLY A 128 19.22 -12.75 -11.13
N PRO A 129 19.72 -13.96 -10.79
CA PRO A 129 20.96 -14.08 -10.03
C PRO A 129 22.12 -13.29 -10.65
N ALA A 130 22.21 -13.32 -11.97
CA ALA A 130 23.31 -12.74 -12.70
C ALA A 130 23.07 -11.29 -13.16
N ASP A 131 21.87 -10.76 -12.96
CA ASP A 131 21.50 -9.43 -13.41
C ASP A 131 22.12 -8.31 -12.54
N PRO A 132 22.35 -7.10 -13.10
CA PRO A 132 23.00 -6.01 -12.38
C PRO A 132 22.09 -5.39 -11.31
N LYS A 133 22.71 -4.96 -10.20
CA LYS A 133 22.01 -4.27 -9.10
C LYS A 133 21.53 -2.87 -9.48
N ASN A 134 22.27 -2.21 -10.38
CA ASN A 134 22.00 -0.85 -10.83
C ASN A 134 21.89 -0.87 -12.36
N VAL A 135 20.81 -0.30 -12.88
CA VAL A 135 20.58 -0.15 -14.33
C VAL A 135 20.73 1.32 -14.70
N LEU A 136 21.41 1.58 -15.82
CA LEU A 136 21.59 2.94 -16.34
C LEU A 136 20.31 3.39 -17.06
N VAL A 137 19.81 4.55 -16.68
CA VAL A 137 18.56 5.13 -17.20
C VAL A 137 18.68 6.65 -17.34
N VAL A 138 17.85 7.24 -18.17
CA VAL A 138 17.72 8.70 -18.33
C VAL A 138 16.35 9.16 -17.84
N VAL A 139 16.27 10.31 -17.19
CA VAL A 139 14.99 10.90 -16.77
C VAL A 139 14.28 11.49 -17.99
N MET A 140 13.08 10.99 -18.31
CA MET A 140 12.31 11.40 -19.49
C MET A 140 11.23 12.42 -19.14
N ALA A 141 10.54 12.21 -18.01
CA ALA A 141 9.45 13.06 -17.57
C ALA A 141 9.35 13.06 -16.04
N GLU A 142 8.73 14.09 -15.49
CA GLU A 142 8.38 14.21 -14.07
C GLU A 142 6.89 14.59 -13.96
N CYS A 143 6.14 13.83 -13.15
CA CYS A 143 4.77 14.14 -12.77
C CYS A 143 4.60 13.94 -11.26
N GLU A 144 4.24 15.00 -10.52
CA GLU A 144 3.95 14.92 -9.07
C GLU A 144 5.07 14.29 -8.21
N GLY A 145 6.34 14.49 -8.57
CA GLY A 145 7.50 13.92 -7.88
C GLY A 145 7.79 12.45 -8.22
N LEU A 146 7.05 11.88 -9.17
CA LEU A 146 7.34 10.60 -9.79
C LEU A 146 7.99 10.84 -11.15
N TYR A 147 9.02 10.05 -11.44
CA TYR A 147 9.87 10.18 -12.61
C TYR A 147 9.65 9.01 -13.53
N THR A 148 9.34 9.31 -14.79
CA THR A 148 9.41 8.29 -15.82
C THR A 148 10.81 8.27 -16.40
N VAL A 149 11.37 7.06 -16.54
CA VAL A 149 12.75 6.88 -16.96
C VAL A 149 12.85 6.04 -18.22
N GLY A 150 13.82 6.40 -19.06
CA GLY A 150 14.14 5.74 -20.31
C GLY A 150 15.32 4.79 -20.14
N TYR A 151 15.21 3.61 -20.73
CA TYR A 151 16.31 2.68 -20.95
C TYR A 151 16.62 2.64 -22.45
N ARG A 152 17.85 2.20 -22.84
CA ARG A 152 18.33 2.18 -24.24
C ARG A 152 17.34 1.62 -25.27
N GLU A 153 16.48 0.70 -24.86
CA GLU A 153 15.56 0.00 -25.75
C GLU A 153 14.10 0.42 -25.59
N GLY A 154 13.79 1.29 -24.64
CA GLY A 154 12.42 1.74 -24.42
C GLY A 154 12.23 2.40 -23.06
N LYS A 155 11.04 2.96 -22.86
CA LYS A 155 10.61 3.62 -21.64
C LYS A 155 10.16 2.60 -20.60
N LEU A 156 10.53 2.80 -19.33
CA LEU A 156 10.03 1.90 -18.28
C LEU A 156 8.53 2.17 -18.01
N ALA A 157 7.75 1.09 -17.94
CA ALA A 157 6.30 1.17 -17.71
C ALA A 157 5.91 1.67 -16.30
N TYR A 158 6.85 1.69 -15.35
CA TYR A 158 6.61 2.13 -13.98
C TYR A 158 7.34 3.45 -13.70
N ASN A 159 6.77 4.29 -12.84
CA ASN A 159 7.37 5.55 -12.42
C ASN A 159 8.14 5.40 -11.10
N PHE A 160 9.25 6.11 -10.98
CA PHE A 160 10.17 5.98 -9.85
C PHE A 160 10.21 7.24 -9.01
N THR A 161 10.53 7.10 -7.73
CA THR A 161 10.77 8.26 -6.87
C THR A 161 12.20 8.75 -7.03
N ALA A 162 12.47 9.99 -6.63
CA ALA A 162 13.85 10.51 -6.61
C ALA A 162 14.81 9.68 -5.73
N THR A 163 14.29 8.93 -4.74
CA THR A 163 15.12 8.03 -3.90
C THR A 163 15.56 6.76 -4.61
N ASP A 164 14.83 6.32 -5.64
CA ASP A 164 15.17 5.13 -6.42
C ASP A 164 16.31 5.42 -7.42
N LEU A 165 16.55 6.70 -7.70
CA LEU A 165 17.44 7.20 -8.74
C LEU A 165 18.66 7.89 -8.12
N GLN A 166 19.84 7.56 -8.65
CA GLN A 166 21.10 8.20 -8.27
C GLN A 166 21.74 8.84 -9.50
N VAL A 167 21.93 10.16 -9.47
CA VAL A 167 22.53 10.93 -10.58
C VAL A 167 23.97 10.52 -10.83
N ILE A 168 24.34 10.40 -12.11
CA ILE A 168 25.68 10.03 -12.57
C ILE A 168 26.15 11.03 -13.64
N SER A 169 27.45 11.34 -13.62
CA SER A 169 28.08 12.25 -14.58
C SER A 169 28.50 11.58 -15.90
N GLU A 170 28.43 10.25 -15.99
CA GLU A 170 28.74 9.48 -17.20
C GLU A 170 27.74 9.78 -18.34
N LYS A 171 28.26 9.79 -19.56
CA LYS A 171 27.50 10.14 -20.77
C LYS A 171 26.72 8.91 -21.27
N LEU A 172 25.41 8.93 -21.08
CA LEU A 172 24.44 7.97 -21.59
C LEU A 172 23.91 8.37 -22.98
N PRO A 173 23.13 7.49 -23.66
CA PRO A 173 22.24 7.92 -24.74
C PRO A 173 21.42 9.16 -24.36
N SER A 174 21.25 10.08 -25.31
CA SER A 174 20.35 11.23 -25.15
C SER A 174 18.88 10.78 -25.07
N ILE A 175 18.01 11.64 -24.52
CA ILE A 175 16.56 11.40 -24.46
C ILE A 175 16.00 10.93 -25.81
N ASP A 176 16.44 11.56 -26.90
CA ASP A 176 15.97 11.28 -28.25
C ASP A 176 16.37 9.90 -28.81
N GLU A 177 17.34 9.22 -28.18
CA GLU A 177 17.75 7.87 -28.57
C GLU A 177 16.90 6.78 -27.92
N VAL A 178 16.06 7.13 -26.93
CA VAL A 178 15.20 6.18 -26.23
C VAL A 178 13.89 6.00 -27.00
N PRO A 179 13.54 4.78 -27.44
CA PRO A 179 12.23 4.49 -28.01
C PRO A 179 11.09 4.76 -27.02
N ASP A 180 9.94 5.21 -27.51
CA ASP A 180 8.75 5.44 -26.69
C ASP A 180 8.03 4.14 -26.26
N ASP A 181 8.43 2.99 -26.79
CA ASP A 181 7.85 1.69 -26.45
C ASP A 181 8.01 1.39 -24.95
N GLU A 182 6.92 0.98 -24.30
CA GLU A 182 6.93 0.62 -22.89
C GLU A 182 7.55 -0.76 -22.64
N ILE A 183 8.49 -0.82 -21.71
CA ILE A 183 9.21 -2.03 -21.33
C ILE A 183 9.06 -2.29 -19.83
N PRO A 184 8.75 -3.54 -19.41
CA PRO A 184 8.79 -3.93 -18.01
C PRO A 184 10.21 -3.84 -17.42
N LEU A 185 10.32 -3.41 -16.15
CA LEU A 185 11.60 -3.28 -15.45
C LEU A 185 12.47 -4.55 -15.55
N ARG A 186 11.89 -5.73 -15.34
CA ARG A 186 12.60 -7.02 -15.41
C ARG A 186 13.23 -7.24 -16.79
N THR A 187 12.53 -6.87 -17.87
CA THR A 187 13.04 -7.00 -19.24
C THR A 187 14.24 -6.07 -19.45
N ALA A 188 14.14 -4.81 -19.03
CA ALA A 188 15.25 -3.86 -19.11
C ALA A 188 16.48 -4.35 -18.32
N VAL A 189 16.27 -4.91 -17.13
CA VAL A 189 17.32 -5.46 -16.26
C VAL A 189 18.05 -6.64 -16.91
N THR A 190 17.31 -7.60 -17.46
CA THR A 190 17.90 -8.76 -18.15
C THR A 190 18.66 -8.33 -19.40
N LYS A 191 18.15 -7.34 -20.14
CA LYS A 191 18.79 -6.82 -21.36
C LYS A 191 20.00 -5.94 -21.07
N ALA A 192 20.07 -5.25 -19.93
CA ALA A 192 21.23 -4.46 -19.52
C ALA A 192 22.52 -5.29 -19.44
N ARG A 193 22.41 -6.61 -19.24
CA ARG A 193 23.54 -7.56 -19.27
C ARG A 193 23.74 -8.25 -20.63
N GLY A 194 23.08 -7.77 -21.68
CA GLY A 194 23.09 -8.41 -23.01
C GLY A 194 22.17 -9.63 -23.10
N GLY A 195 21.14 -9.74 -22.25
CA GLY A 195 20.07 -10.74 -22.40
C GLY A 195 20.45 -12.20 -22.15
N GLN A 196 21.68 -12.49 -21.74
CA GLN A 196 22.18 -13.86 -21.59
C GLN A 196 21.50 -14.64 -20.44
N GLY A 197 20.88 -13.93 -19.49
CA GLY A 197 20.24 -14.51 -18.32
C GLY A 197 21.19 -15.32 -17.43
N TYR A 198 20.61 -16.21 -16.63
CA TYR A 198 21.34 -17.19 -15.83
C TYR A 198 20.98 -18.60 -16.31
N VAL A 199 21.98 -19.34 -16.81
CA VAL A 199 21.82 -20.74 -17.20
C VAL A 199 22.48 -21.60 -16.13
N LYS A 200 21.67 -22.32 -15.34
CA LYS A 200 22.21 -23.35 -14.45
C LYS A 200 22.79 -24.47 -15.32
N SER A 201 24.11 -24.64 -15.26
CA SER A 201 24.77 -25.77 -15.91
C SER A 201 24.62 -27.01 -15.05
N MET A 202 24.49 -28.19 -15.67
CA MET A 202 24.50 -29.49 -14.98
C MET A 202 25.89 -30.15 -15.05
N CYS A 203 26.95 -29.36 -15.23
CA CYS A 203 28.29 -29.92 -15.36
C CYS A 203 28.80 -30.44 -14.02
N LEU A 204 29.11 -31.73 -13.97
CA LEU A 204 29.70 -32.39 -12.80
C LEU A 204 31.19 -32.06 -12.63
N SER A 205 31.89 -31.74 -13.72
CA SER A 205 33.32 -31.38 -13.74
C SER A 205 33.54 -29.98 -14.35
N GLY A 206 34.80 -29.52 -14.36
CA GLY A 206 35.18 -28.24 -14.98
C GLY A 206 34.83 -28.20 -16.47
N CYS A 207 34.34 -27.05 -16.95
CA CYS A 207 33.84 -26.90 -18.31
C CYS A 207 34.97 -26.49 -19.27
N SER A 208 35.64 -27.49 -19.84
CA SER A 208 36.69 -27.32 -20.87
C SER A 208 36.30 -27.83 -22.25
N SER A 209 35.22 -28.61 -22.38
CA SER A 209 34.85 -29.32 -23.62
C SER A 209 33.76 -28.63 -24.44
N GLY A 210 33.29 -27.45 -24.04
CA GLY A 210 32.20 -26.73 -24.73
C GLY A 210 30.84 -27.43 -24.71
N ARG A 211 30.67 -28.52 -23.94
CA ARG A 211 29.41 -29.31 -23.89
C ARG A 211 28.42 -28.84 -22.82
N CYS A 212 28.72 -27.76 -22.10
CA CYS A 212 27.85 -27.26 -21.04
C CYS A 212 26.56 -26.66 -21.61
N SER A 213 25.55 -26.57 -20.74
CA SER A 213 24.26 -25.95 -21.07
C SER A 213 24.42 -24.48 -21.50
N CYS A 214 25.44 -23.78 -21.01
CA CYS A 214 25.74 -22.39 -21.40
C CYS A 214 26.18 -22.33 -22.87
N SER A 215 27.15 -23.16 -23.28
CA SER A 215 27.64 -23.24 -24.66
C SER A 215 26.53 -23.66 -25.64
N ARG A 216 25.70 -24.65 -25.28
CA ARG A 216 24.54 -25.06 -26.11
C ARG A 216 23.56 -23.90 -26.36
N LYS A 217 23.39 -23.02 -25.37
CA LYS A 217 22.56 -21.82 -25.45
C LYS A 217 23.31 -20.59 -25.96
N ARG A 218 24.57 -20.73 -26.39
CA ARG A 218 25.47 -19.65 -26.83
C ARG A 218 25.63 -18.53 -25.77
N VAL A 219 25.71 -18.92 -24.50
CA VAL A 219 25.90 -18.05 -23.33
C VAL A 219 27.27 -18.31 -22.71
N LEU A 220 27.94 -17.26 -22.24
CA LEU A 220 29.25 -17.38 -21.59
C LEU A 220 29.13 -18.06 -20.21
N CYS A 221 30.03 -19.00 -19.93
CA CYS A 221 30.23 -19.55 -18.60
C CYS A 221 30.76 -18.47 -17.66
N ASN A 222 30.28 -18.49 -16.41
CA ASN A 222 30.79 -17.66 -15.32
C ASN A 222 30.87 -18.49 -14.02
N SER A 223 31.48 -17.94 -12.97
CA SER A 223 31.68 -18.63 -11.67
C SER A 223 30.38 -19.09 -11.00
N ARG A 224 29.22 -18.51 -11.35
CA ARG A 224 27.92 -18.96 -10.83
C ARG A 224 27.37 -20.18 -11.56
N CYS A 225 27.80 -20.44 -12.80
CA CYS A 225 27.46 -21.66 -13.53
C CYS A 225 28.27 -22.88 -13.04
N HIS A 226 29.47 -22.62 -12.50
CA HIS A 226 30.43 -23.61 -12.04
C HIS A 226 31.00 -23.17 -10.68
N PRO A 227 30.25 -23.31 -9.58
CA PRO A 227 30.77 -23.00 -8.25
C PRO A 227 32.00 -23.87 -7.99
N GLU A 228 33.12 -23.23 -7.62
CA GLU A 228 34.38 -23.86 -7.22
C GLU A 228 35.09 -24.70 -8.31
N LYS A 229 34.71 -24.55 -9.59
CA LYS A 229 35.28 -25.32 -10.70
C LYS A 229 35.80 -24.41 -11.82
N SER A 230 36.85 -24.87 -12.50
CA SER A 230 37.40 -24.16 -13.65
C SER A 230 36.47 -24.24 -14.86
N TYR A 231 36.40 -23.16 -15.65
CA TYR A 231 35.69 -23.10 -16.92
C TYR A 231 36.51 -22.30 -17.94
N LYS A 232 36.38 -22.64 -19.22
CA LYS A 232 36.89 -21.85 -20.34
C LYS A 232 35.75 -21.52 -21.28
N ASN A 233 35.62 -20.24 -21.62
CA ASN A 233 34.81 -19.81 -22.75
C ASN A 233 35.66 -20.05 -24.00
N ILE A 234 35.27 -21.01 -24.83
CA ILE A 234 35.87 -21.29 -26.13
C ILE A 234 35.11 -20.49 -27.18
#